data_AF-A0A6A7LY18-F1
#
_entry.id   AF-A0A6A7LY18-F1
#
_cell.length_a   1.000
_cell.length_b   1.000
_cell.length_c   1.000
_cell.angle_alpha   90.00
_cell.angle_beta   90.00
_cell.angle_gamma   90.00
#
_symmetry.space_group_name_H-M   'P 1'
#
loop_
_entity.id
_entity.type
_entity.pdbx_description
1 polymer ?
#
loop_
_entity_poly.entity_id
_entity_poly.type
_entity_poly.pdbx_seq_one_letter_code
_entity_poly.pdbx_strand_id
1 'polypeptide(L)'
;MSRSEDTPLSANEEITLRRVAHGQSDVTRLRVEDLVRLRSLVLVTGTTRAPVLTAAGKARFDRLAKPAAVTEFNAQNELMATLGRLMARKAQR
;
A
#
# COMPACT_ATOMS: atom_id res chain seq x y z
N MET A 1 1.79 27.45 -2.05
CA MET A 1 2.42 26.18 -1.63
C MET A 1 1.55 25.59 -0.53
N SER A 2 0.83 24.51 -0.82
CA SER A 2 -0.25 24.00 0.03
C SER A 2 0.29 23.09 1.14
N ARG A 3 -0.04 23.41 2.40
CA ARG A 3 0.34 22.66 3.62
C ARG A 3 0.02 21.15 3.57
N SER A 4 -0.81 20.72 2.64
CA SER A 4 -1.21 19.33 2.43
C SER A 4 -0.10 18.44 1.85
N GLU A 5 0.91 19.02 1.20
CA GLU A 5 1.98 18.26 0.54
C GLU A 5 3.03 17.70 1.51
N ASP A 6 3.19 18.32 2.68
CA ASP A 6 4.20 17.95 3.69
C ASP A 6 3.62 17.19 4.90
N THR A 7 2.29 17.13 5.05
CA THR A 7 1.71 16.37 6.16
C THR A 7 2.04 14.88 5.98
N PRO A 8 2.74 14.21 6.92
CA PRO A 8 3.09 12.80 6.78
C PRO A 8 1.82 11.95 6.74
N LEU A 9 1.77 11.00 5.81
CA LEU A 9 0.69 10.02 5.73
C LEU A 9 1.05 8.81 6.59
N SER A 10 0.05 8.20 7.22
CA SER A 10 0.23 6.88 7.83
C SER A 10 0.41 5.80 6.75
N ALA A 11 0.96 4.65 7.12
CA ALA A 11 1.10 3.52 6.20
C ALA A 11 -0.25 3.08 5.59
N ASN A 12 -1.33 3.11 6.38
CA ASN A 12 -2.68 2.77 5.92
C ASN A 12 -3.23 3.82 4.93
N GLU A 13 -3.00 5.10 5.21
CA GLU A 13 -3.39 6.20 4.32
C GLU A 13 -2.65 6.12 2.98
N GLU A 14 -1.36 5.79 2.99
CA GLU A 14 -0.62 5.56 1.75
C GLU A 14 -1.13 4.35 0.97
N ILE A 15 -1.43 3.23 1.65
CA ILE A 15 -2.04 2.06 1.01
C ILE A 15 -3.38 2.44 0.38
N THR A 16 -4.23 3.17 1.10
CA THR A 16 -5.52 3.66 0.60
C THR A 16 -5.32 4.58 -0.61
N LEU A 17 -4.35 5.51 -0.57
CA LEU A 17 -4.03 6.39 -1.70
C LEU A 17 -3.57 5.61 -2.93
N ARG A 18 -2.72 4.58 -2.76
CA ARG A 18 -2.29 3.68 -3.86
C ARG A 18 -3.47 2.90 -4.44
N ARG A 19 -4.38 2.39 -3.61
CA ARG A 19 -5.57 1.67 -4.09
C ARG A 19 -6.48 2.57 -4.92
N VAL A 20 -6.71 3.81 -4.47
CA VAL A 20 -7.45 4.82 -5.24
C VAL A 20 -6.74 5.13 -6.56
N ALA A 21 -5.41 5.26 -6.55
CA ALA A 21 -4.61 5.48 -7.76
C ALA A 21 -4.78 4.37 -8.81
N HIS A 22 -4.92 3.12 -8.37
CA HIS A 22 -5.16 1.95 -9.21
C HIS A 22 -6.64 1.72 -9.55
N GLY A 23 -7.54 2.65 -9.21
CA GLY A 23 -8.97 2.55 -9.50
C GLY A 23 -9.74 1.56 -8.61
N GLN A 24 -9.10 1.05 -7.55
CA GLN A 24 -9.75 0.18 -6.57
C GLN A 24 -10.61 1.03 -5.64
N SER A 25 -11.90 1.14 -5.98
CA SER A 25 -12.87 2.06 -5.38
C SER A 25 -13.89 1.38 -4.46
N ASP A 26 -13.85 0.04 -4.37
CA ASP A 26 -14.79 -0.72 -3.55
C ASP A 26 -14.60 -0.42 -2.06
N VAL A 27 -15.61 0.20 -1.45
CA VAL A 27 -15.59 0.70 -0.06
C VAL A 27 -15.40 -0.41 0.95
N THR A 28 -15.79 -1.64 0.60
CA THR A 28 -15.53 -2.82 1.43
C THR A 28 -14.03 -3.10 1.60
N ARG A 29 -13.20 -2.56 0.70
CA ARG A 29 -11.73 -2.72 0.70
C ARG A 29 -11.00 -1.45 1.14
N LEU A 30 -11.67 -0.31 1.28
CA LEU A 30 -11.06 0.96 1.67
C LEU A 30 -11.58 1.41 3.02
N ARG A 31 -10.68 1.76 3.93
CA ARG A 31 -11.07 2.27 5.25
C ARG A 31 -11.65 3.66 5.09
N VAL A 32 -12.87 3.86 5.64
CA VAL A 32 -13.59 5.14 5.53
C VAL A 32 -12.83 6.27 6.24
N GLU A 33 -12.21 5.96 7.39
CA GLU A 33 -11.35 6.88 8.16
C GLU A 33 -10.21 7.45 7.30
N ASP A 34 -9.48 6.58 6.61
CA ASP A 34 -8.37 6.98 5.73
C ASP A 34 -8.88 7.85 4.57
N LEU A 35 -10.01 7.49 3.96
CA LEU A 35 -10.61 8.28 2.88
C LEU A 35 -11.09 9.67 3.35
N VAL A 36 -11.60 9.79 4.57
CA VAL A 36 -11.96 11.08 5.17
C VAL A 36 -10.69 11.90 5.39
N ARG A 37 -9.63 11.29 5.91
CA ARG A 37 -8.36 11.97 6.14
C ARG A 37 -7.70 12.43 4.84
N LEU A 38 -7.63 11.57 3.82
CA LEU A 38 -7.10 11.91 2.50
C LEU A 38 -7.91 13.01 1.80
N ARG A 39 -9.24 13.07 2.02
CA ARG A 39 -10.09 14.19 1.57
C ARG A 39 -9.77 15.48 2.32
N SER A 40 -9.54 15.43 3.63
CA SER A 40 -9.12 16.62 4.40
C SER A 40 -7.77 17.19 3.93
N LEU A 41 -6.91 16.34 3.37
CA LEU A 41 -5.63 16.70 2.76
C LEU A 41 -5.74 17.06 1.27
N VAL A 42 -6.95 17.08 0.70
CA VAL A 42 -7.19 17.40 -0.71
C VAL A 42 -6.42 16.45 -1.66
N LEU A 43 -6.13 15.22 -1.23
CA LEU A 43 -5.45 14.21 -2.04
C LEU A 43 -6.45 13.34 -2.81
N VAL A 44 -7.64 13.14 -2.24
CA VAL A 44 -8.73 12.37 -2.84
C VAL A 44 -9.97 13.25 -2.89
N THR A 45 -10.78 13.07 -3.94
CA THR A 45 -12.11 13.66 -4.10
C THR A 45 -13.14 12.57 -4.44
N GLY A 46 -14.40 12.95 -4.61
CA GLY A 46 -15.48 12.04 -4.94
C GLY A 46 -16.15 11.40 -3.73
N THR A 47 -17.04 10.45 -4.00
CA THR A 47 -17.80 9.75 -2.96
C THR A 47 -16.97 8.63 -2.37
N THR A 48 -17.39 8.10 -1.22
CA THR A 48 -16.72 6.94 -0.61
C THR A 48 -16.75 5.71 -1.55
N ARG A 49 -17.76 5.59 -2.43
CA ARG A 49 -17.91 4.52 -3.42
C ARG A 49 -17.17 4.74 -4.73
N ALA A 50 -16.79 5.98 -5.00
CA ALA A 50 -16.05 6.37 -6.20
C ALA A 50 -15.01 7.43 -5.83
N PRO A 51 -14.00 7.08 -5.01
CA PRO A 51 -12.90 7.97 -4.72
C PRO A 51 -12.00 8.13 -5.95
N VAL A 52 -11.55 9.36 -6.21
CA VAL A 52 -10.66 9.70 -7.33
C VAL A 52 -9.52 10.56 -6.82
N LEU A 53 -8.31 10.38 -7.34
CA LEU A 53 -7.18 11.24 -7.02
C LEU A 53 -7.41 12.67 -7.54
N THR A 54 -7.03 13.66 -6.73
CA THR A 54 -6.83 15.02 -7.22
C THR A 54 -5.46 15.15 -7.91
N ALA A 55 -5.17 16.30 -8.52
CA ALA A 55 -3.83 16.58 -9.04
C ALA A 55 -2.74 16.49 -7.95
N ALA A 56 -3.03 17.01 -6.75
CA ALA A 56 -2.14 16.91 -5.59
C ALA A 56 -1.98 15.46 -5.10
N GLY A 57 -3.08 14.69 -5.09
CA GLY A 57 -3.05 13.25 -4.78
C GLY A 57 -2.21 12.46 -5.77
N LYS A 58 -2.30 12.78 -7.06
CA LYS A 58 -1.48 12.16 -8.10
C LYS A 58 0.00 12.49 -7.91
N ALA A 59 0.35 13.76 -7.70
CA ALA A 59 1.73 14.17 -7.42
C ALA A 59 2.29 13.56 -6.12
N ARG A 60 1.44 13.33 -5.12
CA ARG A 60 1.80 12.63 -3.87
C ARG A 60 2.03 11.14 -4.14
N PHE A 61 1.16 10.50 -4.90
CA PHE A 61 1.30 9.11 -5.34
C PHE A 61 2.56 8.88 -6.17
N ASP A 62 2.87 9.77 -7.12
CA ASP A 62 4.05 9.65 -7.97
C ASP A 62 5.35 9.75 -7.13
N ARG A 63 5.34 10.56 -6.07
CA ARG A 63 6.43 10.63 -5.07
C ARG A 63 6.51 9.40 -4.15
N LEU A 64 5.43 8.63 -4.02
CA LEU A 64 5.37 7.41 -3.21
C LEU A 64 6.03 6.18 -3.89
N ALA A 65 6.68 6.35 -5.04
CA ALA A 65 7.51 5.33 -5.69
C ALA A 65 8.95 5.37 -5.14
N LYS A 66 9.56 4.29 -4.68
CA LYS A 66 9.42 2.89 -5.09
C LYS A 66 8.93 2.03 -3.92
N PRO A 67 8.17 0.94 -4.18
CA PRO A 67 8.31 -0.21 -3.30
C PRO A 67 9.82 -0.47 -3.24
N ALA A 68 10.40 -0.54 -2.03
CA ALA A 68 11.68 -1.23 -1.89
C ALA A 68 11.52 -2.49 -2.73
N ALA A 69 12.34 -2.60 -3.80
CA ALA A 69 12.23 -3.66 -4.78
C ALA A 69 11.86 -4.89 -3.99
N VAL A 70 10.71 -5.53 -4.30
CA VAL A 70 10.32 -6.78 -3.64
C VAL A 70 11.58 -7.60 -3.68
N THR A 71 12.29 -7.68 -2.56
CA THR A 71 13.59 -8.34 -2.49
C THR A 71 13.25 -9.71 -2.95
N GLU A 72 13.74 -10.02 -4.14
CA GLU A 72 13.33 -11.12 -5.00
C GLU A 72 12.81 -12.23 -4.11
N PHE A 73 11.48 -12.38 -4.02
CA PHE A 73 10.92 -13.45 -3.22
C PHE A 73 11.34 -14.72 -3.93
N ASN A 74 12.51 -15.22 -3.55
CA ASN A 74 13.10 -16.38 -4.15
C ASN A 74 12.39 -17.56 -3.50
N ALA A 75 11.19 -17.82 -4.01
CA ALA A 75 10.30 -18.89 -3.58
C ALA A 75 11.06 -20.24 -3.55
N GLN A 76 12.04 -20.40 -4.45
CA GLN A 76 12.91 -21.56 -4.49
C GLN A 76 13.86 -21.62 -3.28
N ASN A 77 14.50 -20.53 -2.87
CA ASN A 77 15.33 -20.51 -1.65
C ASN A 77 14.50 -20.80 -0.38
N GLU A 78 13.32 -20.20 -0.26
CA GLU A 78 12.42 -20.45 0.88
C GLU A 78 11.89 -21.90 0.92
N LEU A 79 11.58 -22.46 -0.25
CA LEU A 79 11.20 -23.86 -0.37
C LEU A 79 12.35 -24.79 0.04
N MET A 80 13.57 -24.53 -0.45
CA MET A 80 14.75 -25.32 -0.12
C MET A 80 15.12 -25.22 1.37
N ALA A 81 15.03 -24.03 1.97
CA ALA A 81 15.25 -23.84 3.40
C ALA A 81 14.20 -24.58 4.25
N THR A 82 12.96 -24.65 3.78
CA THR A 82 11.87 -25.38 4.45
C THR A 82 12.06 -26.90 4.35
N LEU A 83 12.45 -27.40 3.18
CA LEU A 83 12.78 -28.82 2.99
C LEU A 83 14.00 -29.23 3.82
N GLY A 84 15.05 -28.40 3.88
CA GLY A 84 16.22 -28.65 4.72
C GLY A 84 15.88 -28.80 6.20
N ARG A 85 15.01 -27.93 6.73
CA ARG A 85 14.51 -28.02 8.12
C ARG A 85 13.69 -29.28 8.36
N LEU A 86 12.91 -29.74 7.38
CA LEU A 86 12.13 -30.98 7.50
C LEU A 86 13.03 -32.22 7.53
N MET A 87 14.05 -32.26 6.66
CA MET A 87 14.99 -33.38 6.57
C MET A 87 15.90 -33.46 7.81
N ALA A 88 16.36 -32.31 8.33
CA ALA A 88 17.16 -32.24 9.55
C ALA A 88 16.41 -32.77 10.79
N ARG A 89 15.09 -32.54 10.89
CA ARG A 89 14.25 -33.10 11.96
C ARG A 89 14.11 -34.62 11.87
N LYS A 90 14.22 -35.19 10.67
CA LYS A 90 14.12 -36.64 10.46
C LYS A 90 15.42 -37.37 10.81
N ALA A 91 16.57 -36.68 10.75
CA ALA A 91 17.89 -37.24 11.07
C ALA A 91 18.23 -37.25 12.58
N GLN A 92 17.41 -36.60 13.41
CA GLN A 92 17.58 -36.56 14.88
C GLN A 92 16.70 -37.58 15.63
N ARG A 93 16.18 -38.59 14.92
CA ARG A 93 15.38 -39.70 15.48
C ARG A 93 16.05 -41.04 15.23
#